data_AF-A0A2V8VGD2-F1
#
_entry.id   AF-A0A2V8VGD2-F1
#
_cell.length_a   1.000
_cell.length_b   1.000
_cell.length_c   1.000
_cell.angle_alpha   90.00
_cell.angle_beta   90.00
_cell.angle_gamma   90.00
#
_symmetry.space_group_name_H-M   'P 1'
#
loop_
_entity.id
_entity.type
_entity.pdbx_description
1 polymer ?
#
loop_
_entity_poly.entity_id
_entity_poly.type
_entity_poly.pdbx_seq_one_letter_code
_entity_poly.pdbx_strand_id
1 'polypeptide(L)'
;MSLGVTETDPRPEPRPRWPAWAAAALGVLTFAVYAGALGAGFFSDDYQWLGRMTPALERPGYLFRVFYRDFNPVLHASFVVDYLVGGGAAAVFHATSLLVHAANTTLLVLLCTRLAGNPWASLATGLLWGTGVRISEAVIWPAARGHSLAALFVLAALLVLT
;
A
#
# COMPACT_ATOMS: atom_id res chain seq x y z
N MET A 1 -20.04 -43.46 40.98
CA MET A 1 -19.04 -42.42 41.31
C MET A 1 -18.31 -42.11 40.01
N SER A 2 -18.83 -41.16 39.21
CA SER A 2 -18.28 -40.79 37.91
C SER A 2 -17.52 -39.47 38.09
N LEU A 3 -16.21 -39.50 37.82
CA LEU A 3 -15.34 -38.33 37.93
C LEU A 3 -15.63 -37.39 36.74
N GLY A 4 -16.29 -36.27 37.03
CA GLY A 4 -16.44 -35.17 36.09
C GLY A 4 -15.08 -34.54 35.84
N VAL A 5 -14.46 -34.87 34.72
CA VAL A 5 -13.33 -34.11 34.19
C VAL A 5 -13.91 -32.78 33.72
N THR A 6 -13.72 -31.74 34.51
CA THR A 6 -13.92 -30.35 34.08
C THR A 6 -12.93 -30.08 32.95
N GLU A 7 -13.41 -30.19 31.72
CA GLU A 7 -12.75 -29.70 30.52
C GLU A 7 -12.60 -28.18 30.69
N THR A 8 -11.42 -27.75 31.14
CA THR A 8 -11.08 -26.33 31.19
C THR A 8 -10.92 -25.86 29.75
N ASP A 9 -11.95 -25.21 29.22
CA ASP A 9 -11.89 -24.50 27.95
C ASP A 9 -10.60 -23.67 27.91
N PRO A 10 -9.65 -23.95 26.98
CA PRO A 10 -8.38 -23.25 26.95
C PRO A 10 -8.66 -21.76 26.77
N ARG A 11 -8.36 -20.97 27.82
CA ARG A 11 -8.48 -19.51 27.75
C ARG A 11 -7.68 -19.04 26.54
N PRO A 12 -8.28 -18.28 25.61
CA PRO A 12 -7.55 -17.78 24.46
C PRO A 12 -6.35 -16.99 24.96
N GLU A 13 -5.15 -17.38 24.52
CA GLU A 13 -3.93 -16.67 24.92
C GLU A 13 -4.07 -15.19 24.55
N PRO A 14 -3.64 -14.27 25.44
CA PRO A 14 -3.74 -12.85 25.16
C PRO A 14 -2.98 -12.54 23.88
N ARG A 15 -3.72 -12.11 22.85
CA ARG A 15 -3.13 -11.71 21.57
C ARG A 15 -2.10 -10.60 21.84
N PRO A 16 -0.87 -10.75 21.37
CA PRO A 16 0.16 -9.75 21.61
C PRO A 16 -0.31 -8.36 21.15
N ARG A 17 -0.09 -7.35 21.99
CA ARG A 17 -0.45 -5.93 21.71
C ARG A 17 0.60 -5.19 20.90
N TRP A 18 1.71 -5.85 20.56
CA TRP A 18 2.81 -5.28 19.79
C TRP A 18 2.70 -5.26 18.25
N PRO A 19 1.71 -5.87 17.56
CA PRO A 19 1.78 -6.01 16.11
C PRO A 19 1.63 -4.68 15.38
N ALA A 20 0.97 -3.68 15.96
CA ALA A 20 0.74 -2.41 15.29
C ALA A 20 2.02 -1.59 15.08
N TRP A 21 2.84 -1.43 16.13
CA TRP A 21 4.11 -0.69 16.00
C TRP A 21 5.13 -1.48 15.18
N ALA A 22 5.15 -2.81 15.26
CA ALA A 22 6.03 -3.63 14.44
C ALA A 22 5.62 -3.60 12.96
N ALA A 23 4.33 -3.62 12.65
CA ALA A 23 3.81 -3.44 11.30
C ALA A 23 4.14 -2.05 10.74
N ALA A 24 4.05 -1.01 11.57
CA ALA A 24 4.44 0.35 11.17
C ALA A 24 5.95 0.46 10.94
N ALA A 25 6.77 -0.10 11.83
CA ALA A 25 8.23 -0.14 11.67
C ALA A 25 8.64 -0.90 10.40
N LEU A 26 7.94 -1.99 10.06
CA LEU A 26 8.16 -2.71 8.82
C LEU A 26 7.75 -1.89 7.59
N GLY A 27 6.65 -1.13 7.66
CA GLY A 27 6.28 -0.18 6.62
C GLY A 27 7.37 0.88 6.38
N VAL A 28 7.97 1.41 7.46
CA VAL A 28 9.10 2.35 7.37
C VAL A 28 10.33 1.68 6.74
N LEU A 29 10.66 0.45 7.13
CA LEU A 29 11.74 -0.33 6.51
C LEU A 29 11.47 -0.53 5.00
N THR A 30 10.25 -0.89 4.62
CA THR A 30 9.83 -1.02 3.23
C THR A 30 10.06 0.26 2.44
N PHE A 31 9.65 1.42 2.99
CA PHE A 31 9.94 2.70 2.36
C PHE A 31 11.45 2.89 2.16
N ALA A 32 12.25 2.63 3.19
CA ALA A 32 13.70 2.79 3.16
C ALA A 32 14.38 1.91 2.10
N VAL A 33 13.91 0.68 1.91
CA VAL A 33 14.44 -0.25 0.89
C VAL A 33 14.29 0.32 -0.53
N TYR A 34 13.20 1.03 -0.82
CA TYR A 34 12.96 1.62 -2.15
C TYR A 34 13.35 3.10 -2.24
N ALA A 35 13.89 3.72 -1.18
CA ALA A 35 14.15 5.16 -1.13
C ALA A 35 15.08 5.67 -2.26
N GLY A 36 15.91 4.80 -2.85
CA GLY A 36 16.69 5.13 -4.05
C GLY A 36 15.84 5.60 -5.24
N ALA A 37 14.58 5.16 -5.34
CA ALA A 37 13.64 5.59 -6.38
C ALA A 37 13.27 7.09 -6.27
N LEU A 38 13.49 7.73 -5.12
CA LEU A 38 13.27 9.18 -4.97
C LEU A 38 14.24 10.00 -5.83
N GLY A 39 15.40 9.43 -6.17
CA GLY A 39 16.37 10.04 -7.09
C GLY A 39 16.12 9.71 -8.56
N ALA A 40 15.10 8.90 -8.87
CA ALA A 40 14.74 8.60 -10.25
C ALA A 40 13.95 9.75 -10.88
N GLY A 41 14.13 9.94 -12.19
CA GLY A 41 13.30 10.80 -13.01
C GLY A 41 12.16 10.02 -13.66
N PHE A 42 11.25 10.75 -14.31
CA PHE A 42 10.26 10.14 -15.19
C PHE A 42 10.92 9.54 -16.42
N PHE A 43 10.37 8.42 -16.91
CA PHE A 43 10.87 7.67 -18.04
C PHE A 43 9.76 7.25 -19.00
N SER A 44 10.06 7.23 -20.30
CA SER A 44 9.21 6.67 -21.35
C SER A 44 7.76 7.19 -21.35
N ASP A 45 6.81 6.33 -21.02
CA ASP A 45 5.37 6.55 -21.11
C ASP A 45 4.79 7.23 -19.86
N ASP A 46 5.62 7.52 -18.84
CA ASP A 46 5.22 8.35 -17.69
C ASP A 46 4.52 9.65 -18.12
N TYR A 47 5.03 10.30 -19.16
CA TYR A 47 4.48 11.54 -19.67
C TYR A 47 3.06 11.39 -20.24
N GLN A 48 2.68 10.19 -20.72
CA GLN A 48 1.31 9.91 -21.16
C GLN A 48 0.34 9.85 -19.98
N TRP A 49 0.79 9.26 -18.86
CA TRP A 49 0.01 9.17 -17.63
C TRP A 49 -0.10 10.51 -16.89
N LEU A 50 1.03 11.22 -16.78
CA LEU A 50 1.13 12.55 -16.15
C LEU A 50 0.42 13.62 -16.97
N GLY A 51 0.45 13.53 -18.31
CA GLY A 51 -0.18 14.52 -19.20
C GLY A 51 -1.69 14.69 -18.96
N ARG A 52 -2.36 13.70 -18.36
CA ARG A 52 -3.79 13.77 -17.99
C ARG A 52 -4.07 14.70 -16.81
N MET A 53 -3.06 15.05 -16.04
CA MET A 53 -3.15 15.92 -14.89
C MET A 53 -3.49 17.35 -15.27
N THR A 54 -2.89 17.90 -16.32
CA THR A 54 -3.11 19.27 -16.78
C THR A 54 -4.59 19.58 -17.06
N PRO A 55 -5.31 18.80 -17.91
CA PRO A 55 -6.74 19.03 -18.11
C PRO A 55 -7.58 18.74 -16.86
N ALA A 56 -7.12 17.87 -15.95
CA ALA A 56 -7.80 17.60 -14.67
C ALA A 56 -7.66 18.75 -13.66
N LEU A 57 -6.56 19.52 -13.69
CA LEU A 57 -6.37 20.74 -12.90
C LEU A 57 -7.37 21.84 -13.32
N GLU A 58 -7.57 22.01 -14.62
CA GLU A 58 -8.53 22.99 -15.15
C GLU A 58 -9.98 22.54 -14.97
N ARG A 59 -10.23 21.24 -15.14
CA ARG A 59 -11.57 20.64 -15.15
C ARG A 59 -11.55 19.33 -14.36
N PRO A 60 -11.84 19.34 -13.04
CA PRO A 60 -11.77 18.13 -12.20
C PRO A 60 -12.59 16.95 -12.71
N GLY A 61 -13.70 17.20 -13.42
CA GLY A 61 -14.50 16.16 -14.06
C GLY A 61 -13.75 15.34 -15.13
N TYR A 62 -12.61 15.82 -15.63
CA TYR A 62 -11.75 15.10 -16.56
C TYR A 62 -11.16 13.82 -15.96
N LEU A 63 -11.07 13.72 -14.62
CA LEU A 63 -10.65 12.50 -13.92
C LEU A 63 -11.53 11.28 -14.23
N PHE A 64 -12.80 11.51 -14.56
CA PHE A 64 -13.77 10.45 -14.87
C PHE A 64 -13.88 10.14 -16.37
N ARG A 65 -12.94 10.64 -17.19
CA ARG A 65 -12.88 10.32 -18.62
C ARG A 65 -12.10 9.02 -18.85
N VAL A 66 -12.66 8.14 -19.67
CA VAL A 66 -11.92 7.04 -20.28
C VAL A 66 -10.89 7.61 -21.24
N PHE A 67 -9.69 7.05 -21.25
CA PHE A 67 -8.62 7.43 -22.19
C PHE A 67 -7.90 6.18 -22.64
N TYR A 68 -7.72 6.07 -23.94
CA TYR A 68 -7.45 4.79 -24.59
C TYR A 68 -8.46 3.73 -24.13
N ARG A 69 -8.07 2.83 -23.23
CA ARG A 69 -8.91 1.75 -22.70
C ARG A 69 -9.01 1.78 -21.17
N ASP A 70 -8.56 2.87 -20.55
CA ASP A 70 -8.24 2.95 -19.13
C ASP A 70 -9.16 3.94 -18.40
N PHE A 71 -9.74 3.46 -17.28
CA PHE A 71 -10.55 4.23 -16.35
C PHE A 71 -9.94 4.16 -14.95
N ASN A 72 -9.06 5.11 -14.63
CA ASN A 72 -8.29 5.13 -13.38
C ASN A 72 -8.41 6.50 -12.67
N PRO A 73 -9.63 6.92 -12.27
CA PRO A 73 -9.85 8.24 -11.68
C PRO A 73 -9.01 8.47 -10.42
N VAL A 74 -8.86 7.44 -9.58
CA VAL A 74 -8.08 7.52 -8.33
C VAL A 74 -6.58 7.68 -8.60
N LEU A 75 -6.05 6.98 -9.62
CA LEU A 75 -4.66 7.13 -10.06
C LEU A 75 -4.40 8.57 -10.52
N HIS A 76 -5.21 9.10 -11.43
CA HIS A 76 -5.00 10.46 -11.93
C HIS A 76 -5.26 11.53 -10.87
N ALA A 77 -6.23 11.31 -9.96
CA ALA A 77 -6.44 12.19 -8.82
C ALA A 77 -5.19 12.24 -7.92
N SER A 78 -4.55 11.09 -7.68
CA SER A 78 -3.30 11.06 -6.92
C SER A 78 -2.16 11.83 -7.62
N PHE A 79 -2.08 11.82 -8.96
CA PHE A 79 -1.08 12.62 -9.70
C PHE A 79 -1.34 14.12 -9.57
N VAL A 80 -2.61 14.53 -9.62
CA VAL A 80 -3.00 15.93 -9.38
C VAL A 80 -2.57 16.36 -7.98
N VAL A 81 -2.79 15.52 -6.95
CA VAL A 81 -2.36 15.81 -5.58
C VAL A 81 -0.83 15.96 -5.51
N ASP A 82 -0.07 15.03 -6.08
CA ASP A 82 1.39 15.11 -6.07
C ASP A 82 1.91 16.39 -6.72
N TYR A 83 1.28 16.82 -7.82
CA TYR A 83 1.64 18.05 -8.49
C TYR A 83 1.27 19.30 -7.71
N LEU A 84 0.14 19.30 -7.01
CA LEU A 84 -0.22 20.40 -6.12
C LEU A 84 0.77 20.51 -4.93
N VAL A 85 1.35 19.40 -4.49
CA VAL A 85 2.32 19.36 -3.38
C VAL A 85 3.74 19.71 -3.85
N GLY A 86 4.18 19.15 -4.97
CA GLY A 86 5.58 19.17 -5.41
C GLY A 86 5.83 19.73 -6.81
N GLY A 87 4.79 20.20 -7.49
CA GLY A 87 4.87 20.57 -8.90
C GLY A 87 5.27 19.37 -9.77
N GLY A 88 6.13 19.60 -10.76
CA GLY A 88 6.65 18.56 -11.64
C GLY A 88 7.79 17.71 -11.07
N ALA A 89 8.09 17.81 -9.77
CA ALA A 89 9.23 17.11 -9.18
C ALA A 89 8.96 15.59 -9.06
N ALA A 90 9.66 14.78 -9.86
CA ALA A 90 9.50 13.31 -9.89
C ALA A 90 9.59 12.67 -8.49
N ALA A 91 10.47 13.19 -7.63
CA ALA A 91 10.64 12.72 -6.25
C ALA A 91 9.33 12.66 -5.47
N VAL A 92 8.39 13.57 -5.67
CA VAL A 92 7.09 13.58 -4.97
C VAL A 92 6.18 12.44 -5.45
N PHE A 93 6.17 12.19 -6.76
CA PHE A 93 5.39 11.09 -7.36
C PHE A 93 5.91 9.72 -6.94
N HIS A 94 7.24 9.57 -6.88
CA HIS A 94 7.87 8.39 -6.30
C HIS A 94 7.54 8.29 -4.81
N ALA A 95 7.73 9.35 -4.02
CA ALA A 95 7.43 9.33 -2.58
C ALA A 95 6.01 8.86 -2.27
N THR A 96 5.01 9.35 -3.00
CA THR A 96 3.62 8.88 -2.86
C THR A 96 3.47 7.40 -3.15
N SER A 97 4.12 6.90 -4.21
CA SER A 97 4.09 5.46 -4.56
C SER A 97 4.73 4.59 -3.47
N LEU A 98 5.86 5.04 -2.91
CA LEU A 98 6.54 4.36 -1.80
C LEU A 98 5.71 4.39 -0.52
N LEU A 99 5.06 5.52 -0.20
CA LEU A 99 4.19 5.65 0.98
C LEU A 99 2.97 4.72 0.87
N VAL A 100 2.36 4.61 -0.31
CA VAL A 100 1.26 3.68 -0.55
C VAL A 100 1.71 2.23 -0.36
N HIS A 101 2.90 1.84 -0.85
CA HIS A 101 3.43 0.49 -0.65
C HIS A 101 3.79 0.20 0.82
N ALA A 102 4.34 1.19 1.52
CA ALA A 102 4.59 1.10 2.97
C ALA A 102 3.28 0.88 3.73
N ALA A 103 2.22 1.64 3.40
CA ALA A 103 0.90 1.48 3.98
C ALA A 103 0.31 0.09 3.68
N ASN A 104 0.42 -0.40 2.44
CA ASN A 104 0.01 -1.75 2.06
C ASN A 104 0.71 -2.82 2.90
N THR A 105 2.02 -2.68 3.09
CA THR A 105 2.82 -3.61 3.88
C THR A 105 2.36 -3.62 5.34
N THR A 106 2.11 -2.45 5.94
CA THR A 106 1.57 -2.34 7.30
C THR A 106 0.19 -2.98 7.40
N LEU A 107 -0.73 -2.67 6.49
CA LEU A 107 -2.08 -3.25 6.49
C LEU A 107 -2.07 -4.76 6.31
N LEU A 108 -1.17 -5.29 5.46
CA LEU A 108 -1.01 -6.72 5.25
C LEU A 108 -0.60 -7.44 6.54
N VAL A 109 0.39 -6.92 7.28
CA VAL A 109 0.80 -7.51 8.57
C VAL A 109 -0.35 -7.48 9.57
N LEU A 110 -1.08 -6.36 9.65
CA LEU A 110 -2.23 -6.23 10.55
C LEU A 110 -3.33 -7.24 10.22
N LEU A 111 -3.65 -7.38 8.94
CA LEU A 111 -4.65 -8.32 8.45
C LEU A 111 -4.24 -9.77 8.72
N CYS A 112 -3.01 -10.16 8.37
CA CYS A 112 -2.48 -11.49 8.65
C CYS A 112 -2.47 -11.79 10.15
N THR A 113 -2.12 -10.81 10.99
CA THR A 113 -2.12 -10.99 12.45
C THR A 113 -3.54 -11.22 12.96
N ARG A 114 -4.52 -10.49 12.41
CA ARG A 114 -5.93 -10.62 12.78
C ARG A 114 -6.53 -11.97 12.37
N LEU A 115 -6.19 -12.44 11.16
CA LEU A 115 -6.73 -13.68 10.59
C LEU A 115 -6.04 -14.95 11.10
N ALA A 116 -4.71 -14.97 11.15
CA ALA A 116 -3.92 -16.16 11.46
C ALA A 116 -3.49 -16.26 12.93
N GLY A 117 -3.52 -15.15 13.69
CA GLY A 117 -3.15 -15.12 15.10
C GLY A 117 -1.64 -15.29 15.40
N ASN A 118 -0.80 -15.54 14.38
CA ASN A 118 0.65 -15.67 14.52
C ASN A 118 1.37 -14.38 14.05
N PRO A 119 1.88 -13.55 14.98
CA PRO A 119 2.51 -12.28 14.63
C PRO A 119 3.84 -12.45 13.88
N TRP A 120 4.60 -13.51 14.16
CA TRP A 120 5.88 -13.77 13.50
C TRP A 120 5.70 -14.17 12.04
N ALA A 121 4.75 -15.07 11.78
CA ALA A 121 4.38 -15.42 10.40
C ALA A 121 3.87 -14.19 9.64
N SER A 122 3.07 -13.34 10.29
CA SER A 122 2.55 -12.10 9.69
C SER A 122 3.67 -11.12 9.34
N LEU A 123 4.68 -10.96 10.20
CA LEU A 123 5.85 -10.13 9.91
C LEU A 123 6.71 -10.71 8.80
N ALA A 124 6.91 -12.04 8.77
CA ALA A 124 7.62 -12.69 7.68
C ALA A 124 6.92 -12.46 6.34
N THR A 125 5.58 -12.57 6.30
CA THR A 125 4.77 -12.24 5.12
C THR A 125 4.94 -10.77 4.72
N GLY A 126 4.82 -9.84 5.68
CA GLY A 126 5.01 -8.42 5.42
C GLY A 126 6.42 -8.10 4.91
N LEU A 127 7.45 -8.77 5.42
CA LEU A 127 8.83 -8.56 4.99
C LEU A 127 9.02 -9.02 3.55
N LEU A 128 8.57 -10.25 3.23
CA LEU A 128 8.67 -10.82 1.88
C LEU A 128 7.90 -9.99 0.84
N TRP A 129 6.70 -9.51 1.21
CA TRP A 129 5.91 -8.62 0.35
C TRP A 129 6.58 -7.25 0.21
N GLY A 130 6.92 -6.66 1.36
CA GLY A 130 7.39 -5.30 1.50
C GLY A 130 8.75 -5.06 0.89
N THR A 131 9.62 -6.08 0.77
CA THR A 131 10.96 -5.96 0.17
C THR A 131 11.13 -6.78 -1.10
N GLY A 132 10.05 -7.35 -1.63
CA GLY A 132 10.10 -8.28 -2.75
C GLY A 132 10.47 -7.59 -4.08
N VAL A 133 11.50 -8.07 -4.77
CA VAL A 133 11.92 -7.50 -6.07
C VAL A 133 10.81 -7.61 -7.13
N ARG A 134 9.96 -8.64 -7.07
CA ARG A 134 8.88 -8.86 -8.04
C ARG A 134 7.80 -7.77 -8.05
N ILE A 135 7.59 -7.07 -6.92
CA ILE A 135 6.60 -5.98 -6.87
C ILE A 135 7.24 -4.63 -7.21
N SER A 136 8.57 -4.58 -7.41
CA SER A 136 9.31 -3.32 -7.55
C SER A 136 8.75 -2.45 -8.68
N GLU A 137 8.33 -3.01 -9.81
CA GLU A 137 7.69 -2.28 -10.90
C GLU A 137 6.48 -1.46 -10.42
N ALA A 138 5.54 -2.07 -9.67
CA ALA A 138 4.37 -1.37 -9.13
C ALA A 138 4.69 -0.37 -8.00
N VAL A 139 5.91 -0.40 -7.46
CA VAL A 139 6.36 0.44 -6.34
C VAL A 139 7.17 1.63 -6.82
N ILE A 140 8.14 1.40 -7.70
CA ILE A 140 9.10 2.42 -8.15
C ILE A 140 8.59 3.21 -9.34
N TRP A 141 7.66 2.66 -10.14
CA TRP A 141 7.12 3.32 -11.31
C TRP A 141 5.77 4.00 -10.98
N PRO A 142 5.69 5.34 -10.92
CA PRO A 142 4.49 6.04 -10.48
C PRO A 142 3.26 5.75 -11.36
N ALA A 143 3.43 5.55 -12.67
CA ALA A 143 2.31 5.18 -13.55
C ALA A 143 1.68 3.82 -13.19
N ALA A 144 2.45 2.87 -12.71
CA ALA A 144 1.95 1.56 -12.29
C ALA A 144 1.31 1.56 -10.88
N ARG A 145 1.39 2.66 -10.12
CA ARG A 145 0.89 2.70 -8.73
C ARG A 145 -0.60 2.49 -8.58
N GLY A 146 -1.37 2.50 -9.68
CA GLY A 146 -2.78 2.13 -9.68
C GLY A 146 -3.04 0.76 -9.03
N HIS A 147 -2.13 -0.21 -9.23
CA HIS A 147 -2.19 -1.51 -8.57
C HIS A 147 -2.00 -1.40 -7.05
N SER A 148 -1.03 -0.60 -6.61
CA SER A 148 -0.74 -0.35 -5.20
C SER A 148 -1.90 0.38 -4.50
N LEU A 149 -2.55 1.32 -5.17
CA LEU A 149 -3.76 1.98 -4.66
C LEU A 149 -4.93 1.01 -4.53
N ALA A 150 -5.14 0.13 -5.52
CA ALA A 150 -6.18 -0.90 -5.42
C ALA A 150 -5.92 -1.85 -4.23
N ALA A 151 -4.67 -2.30 -4.05
CA ALA A 151 -4.27 -3.11 -2.90
C ALA A 151 -4.55 -2.39 -1.57
N LEU A 152 -4.29 -1.09 -1.48
CA LEU A 152 -4.54 -0.28 -0.28
C LEU A 152 -6.01 -0.33 0.13
N PHE A 153 -6.92 -0.05 -0.80
CA PHE A 153 -8.35 -0.04 -0.49
C PHE A 153 -8.88 -1.44 -0.19
N VAL A 154 -8.39 -2.47 -0.88
CA VAL A 154 -8.79 -3.87 -0.61
C VAL A 154 -8.30 -4.32 0.77
N LEU A 155 -7.02 -4.10 1.11
CA LEU A 155 -6.47 -4.46 2.42
C LEU A 155 -7.16 -3.69 3.55
N ALA A 156 -7.42 -2.40 3.37
CA ALA A 156 -8.15 -1.59 4.33
C ALA A 156 -9.58 -2.12 4.54
N ALA A 157 -10.30 -2.42 3.46
CA ALA A 157 -11.65 -2.97 3.53
C ALA A 157 -11.67 -4.33 4.25
N LEU A 158 -10.76 -5.24 3.91
CA LEU A 158 -10.64 -6.54 4.58
C LEU A 158 -10.33 -6.38 6.07
N LEU A 159 -9.45 -5.46 6.44
CA LEU A 159 -9.10 -5.24 7.86
C LEU A 159 -10.26 -4.65 8.67
N VAL A 160 -11.11 -3.84 8.04
CA VAL A 160 -12.32 -3.28 8.64
C VAL A 160 -13.44 -4.32 8.77
N LEU A 161 -13.56 -5.23 7.80
CA LEU A 161 -14.64 -6.23 7.72
C LEU A 161 -14.36 -7.53 8.48
N THR A 162 -13.09 -7.83 8.74
CA THR A 162 -12.66 -8.95 9.61
C THR A 162 -12.68 -8.51 11.06
#